data_AF-L1MCB8-F1
#
_entry.id   AF-L1MCB8-F1
#
_cell.length_a   1.000
_cell.length_b   1.000
_cell.length_c   1.000
_cell.angle_alpha   90.00
_cell.angle_beta   90.00
_cell.angle_gamma   90.00
#
_symmetry.space_group_name_H-M   'P 1'
#
loop_
_entity.id
_entity.type
_entity.pdbx_description
1 polymer ?
#
loop_
_entity_poly.entity_id
_entity_poly.type
_entity_poly.pdbx_seq_one_letter_code
_entity_poly.pdbx_strand_id
1 'polypeptide(L)'
;MLAKHVMAGVVAASLATGMTPAFAAENVNTLDTVISDMTKENDKVLAYNGEVGKRFYGPGTLVMGTNPHGDQTPGYYKKALVYPDFKDADAWNAMVPWLEIFTARENQARNTSVEMSNIKLYVLRKSTGKWQEVSDTAVDGKDFPKHGASGDVLTPDLHPEGDNKVVTPASDINRMFHGWGSETDTRELAEGFPTTDIKAVFATVNARLVKKDDKGTDDRDKSEYHLQMGTDYYPDKGVRTEDERILMKGEDGKPMRNKEGKPIGTYFPGVGVSRAKRVTNDWQAFNFVTIWDEEGKITQDDNNGISIKERAISVDELRKNPPPLN
;
A
#
# COMPACT_ATOMS: atom_id res chain seq x y z
N MET A 1 50.64 -30.31 54.49
CA MET A 1 49.80 -29.13 54.80
C MET A 1 49.10 -28.70 53.53
N LEU A 2 47.80 -28.38 53.66
CA LEU A 2 46.92 -27.75 52.67
C LEU A 2 47.60 -26.49 52.06
N ALA A 3 47.27 -25.94 50.89
CA ALA A 3 45.97 -25.80 50.25
C ALA A 3 46.11 -25.46 48.75
N LYS A 4 45.03 -25.77 48.02
CA LYS A 4 44.69 -25.28 46.68
C LYS A 4 44.73 -23.74 46.62
N HIS A 5 45.24 -23.17 45.54
CA HIS A 5 44.77 -21.90 44.97
C HIS A 5 44.84 -21.97 43.44
N VAL A 6 43.68 -21.78 42.82
CA VAL A 6 43.46 -21.64 41.38
C VAL A 6 43.40 -20.13 41.11
N MET A 7 44.22 -19.64 40.19
CA MET A 7 44.03 -18.36 39.49
C MET A 7 44.47 -18.58 38.04
N ALA A 8 43.51 -18.69 37.13
CA ALA A 8 43.03 -17.58 36.29
C ALA A 8 44.02 -17.29 35.15
N GLY A 9 43.89 -18.08 34.08
CA GLY A 9 44.54 -17.82 32.80
C GLY A 9 43.90 -16.60 32.14
N VAL A 10 44.73 -15.63 31.82
CA VAL A 10 44.40 -14.49 30.96
C VAL A 10 44.22 -15.02 29.54
N VAL A 11 42.98 -15.06 29.05
CA VAL A 11 42.69 -15.21 27.62
C VAL A 11 42.45 -13.82 27.07
N ALA A 12 43.31 -13.41 26.15
CA ALA A 12 43.17 -12.17 25.40
C ALA A 12 41.82 -12.15 24.68
N ALA A 13 40.99 -11.14 24.99
CA ALA A 13 39.78 -10.86 24.25
C ALA A 13 40.16 -10.32 22.87
N SER A 14 40.15 -11.20 21.87
CA SER A 14 40.04 -10.78 20.47
C SER A 14 38.65 -10.19 20.29
N LEU A 15 38.58 -8.88 20.03
CA LEU A 15 37.37 -8.18 19.62
C LEU A 15 36.88 -8.76 18.28
N ALA A 16 36.03 -9.77 18.36
CA ALA A 16 35.18 -10.14 17.24
C ALA A 16 34.04 -9.13 17.20
N THR A 17 34.18 -8.12 16.34
CA THR A 17 33.05 -7.36 15.77
C THR A 17 32.18 -8.36 15.00
N GLY A 18 31.30 -9.04 15.71
CA GLY A 18 30.39 -10.03 15.17
C GLY A 18 29.05 -9.37 14.88
N MET A 19 28.74 -9.30 13.58
CA MET A 19 27.45 -8.91 13.01
C MET A 19 26.28 -9.31 13.90
N THR A 20 25.43 -8.35 14.25
CA THR A 20 24.03 -8.63 14.59
C THR A 20 23.47 -9.51 13.49
N PRO A 21 22.96 -10.72 13.78
CA PRO A 21 22.22 -11.45 12.77
C PRO A 21 21.01 -10.58 12.44
N ALA A 22 20.92 -10.18 11.17
CA ALA A 22 19.65 -9.82 10.58
C ALA A 22 18.75 -11.04 10.79
N PHE A 23 17.91 -11.00 11.82
CA PHE A 23 16.76 -11.88 11.88
C PHE A 23 15.90 -11.46 10.70
N ALA A 24 16.10 -12.17 9.59
CA ALA A 24 15.34 -12.00 8.38
C ALA A 24 13.86 -12.10 8.76
N ALA A 25 13.05 -11.16 8.29
CA ALA A 25 11.60 -11.18 8.34
C ALA A 25 10.98 -12.34 7.53
N GLU A 26 11.75 -13.38 7.22
CA GLU A 26 11.31 -14.59 6.54
C GLU A 26 10.30 -15.31 7.44
N ASN A 27 9.07 -15.48 6.94
CA ASN A 27 7.88 -16.09 7.57
C ASN A 27 6.85 -15.15 8.21
N VAL A 28 6.95 -13.83 8.04
CA VAL A 28 5.89 -12.92 8.54
C VAL A 28 4.63 -12.96 7.67
N ASN A 29 4.80 -13.15 6.36
CA ASN A 29 3.68 -13.19 5.43
C ASN A 29 3.23 -14.61 5.17
N THR A 30 1.93 -14.86 5.33
CA THR A 30 1.31 -16.15 5.05
C THR A 30 0.14 -15.95 4.11
N LEU A 31 -0.24 -17.01 3.39
CA LEU A 31 -1.41 -16.92 2.53
C LEU A 31 -2.69 -16.58 3.29
N ASP A 32 -2.84 -17.06 4.53
CA ASP A 32 -3.99 -16.71 5.35
C ASP A 32 -3.94 -15.23 5.78
N THR A 33 -2.75 -14.65 6.00
CA THR A 33 -2.59 -13.20 6.19
C THR A 33 -3.07 -12.44 4.97
N VAL A 34 -2.61 -12.82 3.77
CA VAL A 34 -3.00 -12.21 2.48
C VAL A 34 -4.52 -12.23 2.29
N ILE A 35 -5.16 -13.38 2.50
CA ILE A 35 -6.61 -13.52 2.37
C ILE A 35 -7.33 -12.71 3.45
N SER A 36 -6.82 -12.72 4.69
CA SER A 36 -7.45 -11.98 5.79
C SER A 36 -7.38 -10.47 5.58
N ASP A 37 -6.32 -9.96 4.96
CA ASP A 37 -6.16 -8.53 4.64
C ASP A 37 -7.19 -8.06 3.59
N MET A 38 -7.74 -8.97 2.80
CA MET A 38 -8.82 -8.67 1.86
C MET A 38 -10.22 -8.96 2.41
N THR A 39 -10.39 -9.92 3.33
CA THR A 39 -11.71 -10.41 3.75
C THR A 39 -12.19 -9.90 5.10
N LYS A 40 -11.29 -9.47 5.98
CA LYS A 40 -11.67 -8.86 7.26
C LYS A 40 -11.94 -7.38 7.09
N GLU A 41 -12.85 -6.87 7.91
CA GLU A 41 -13.08 -5.44 8.09
C GLU A 41 -11.80 -4.74 8.57
N ASN A 42 -11.75 -3.42 8.39
CA ASN A 42 -10.73 -2.58 9.03
C ASN A 42 -10.70 -2.81 10.55
N ASP A 43 -9.51 -2.80 11.15
CA ASP A 43 -9.37 -2.90 12.62
C ASP A 43 -10.00 -1.68 13.33
N LYS A 44 -10.15 -0.56 12.62
CA LYS A 44 -10.84 0.65 13.07
C LYS A 44 -11.63 1.30 11.94
N VAL A 45 -12.73 1.98 12.32
CA VAL A 45 -13.39 2.94 11.44
C VAL A 45 -12.51 4.18 11.36
N LEU A 46 -11.97 4.41 10.17
CA LEU A 46 -11.13 5.57 9.90
C LEU A 46 -11.96 6.75 9.40
N ALA A 47 -13.19 6.54 8.94
CA ALA A 47 -14.05 7.60 8.41
C ALA A 47 -14.39 8.67 9.46
N TYR A 48 -13.98 9.91 9.21
CA TYR A 48 -14.29 11.07 10.04
C TYR A 48 -14.92 12.18 9.17
N ASN A 49 -15.79 13.00 9.77
CA ASN A 49 -16.35 14.20 9.11
C ASN A 49 -17.07 13.98 7.77
N GLY A 50 -17.87 12.92 7.65
CA GLY A 50 -18.72 12.69 6.47
C GLY A 50 -18.02 11.99 5.30
N GLU A 51 -16.79 11.51 5.51
CA GLU A 51 -16.13 10.60 4.57
C GLU A 51 -17.00 9.38 4.27
N VAL A 52 -17.22 9.14 2.98
CA VAL A 52 -18.03 8.05 2.44
C VAL A 52 -17.15 7.20 1.55
N GLY A 53 -17.12 5.89 1.81
CA GLY A 53 -16.35 4.93 1.02
C GLY A 53 -15.98 3.69 1.82
N LYS A 54 -16.19 2.51 1.24
CA LYS A 54 -15.97 1.23 1.95
C LYS A 54 -14.52 1.04 2.40
N ARG A 55 -13.54 1.69 1.76
CA ARG A 55 -12.14 1.66 2.20
C ARG A 55 -11.90 2.12 3.64
N PHE A 56 -12.79 2.94 4.21
CA PHE A 56 -12.60 3.52 5.55
C PHE A 56 -13.20 2.70 6.71
N TYR A 57 -14.05 1.73 6.42
CA TYR A 57 -14.73 0.92 7.45
C TYR A 57 -14.94 -0.55 7.06
N GLY A 58 -14.78 -0.85 5.77
CA GLY A 58 -15.10 -2.11 5.12
C GLY A 58 -13.91 -3.07 5.05
N PRO A 59 -14.07 -4.21 4.37
CA PRO A 59 -12.97 -5.09 4.00
C PRO A 59 -12.26 -4.57 2.74
N GLY A 60 -11.39 -5.39 2.15
CA GLY A 60 -10.76 -5.09 0.88
C GLY A 60 -11.79 -4.77 -0.22
N THR A 61 -11.42 -3.83 -1.09
CA THR A 61 -12.27 -3.33 -2.17
C THR A 61 -11.53 -3.39 -3.49
N LEU A 62 -12.10 -4.04 -4.49
CA LEU A 62 -11.62 -3.97 -5.87
C LEU A 62 -12.21 -2.76 -6.58
N VAL A 63 -11.37 -2.02 -7.29
CA VAL A 63 -11.78 -0.83 -8.04
C VAL A 63 -11.80 -1.17 -9.52
N MET A 64 -10.65 -1.15 -10.21
CA MET A 64 -10.54 -1.69 -11.58
C MET A 64 -10.34 -3.21 -11.58
N GLY A 65 -9.72 -3.78 -10.55
CA GLY A 65 -9.34 -5.20 -10.51
C GLY A 65 -8.32 -5.51 -11.58
N THR A 66 -8.41 -6.65 -12.26
CA THR A 66 -7.42 -7.10 -13.26
C THR A 66 -7.67 -6.56 -14.68
N ASN A 67 -8.49 -5.52 -14.83
CA ASN A 67 -8.87 -4.93 -16.11
C ASN A 67 -8.35 -3.48 -16.23
N PRO A 68 -7.12 -3.27 -16.70
CA PRO A 68 -6.44 -1.98 -16.72
C PRO A 68 -6.85 -1.15 -17.94
N HIS A 69 -8.12 -0.76 -18.04
CA HIS A 69 -8.63 0.02 -19.19
C HIS A 69 -9.48 1.19 -18.74
N GLY A 70 -9.49 2.27 -19.53
CA GLY A 70 -10.28 3.47 -19.25
C GLY A 70 -11.78 3.19 -19.09
N ASP A 71 -12.31 2.29 -19.93
CA ASP A 71 -13.69 1.85 -19.91
C ASP A 71 -14.02 0.90 -18.74
N GLN A 72 -13.03 0.57 -17.89
CA GLN A 72 -13.14 -0.22 -16.66
C GLN A 72 -12.93 0.61 -15.40
N THR A 73 -12.78 1.93 -15.54
CA THR A 73 -12.72 2.86 -14.42
C THR A 73 -14.11 3.02 -13.77
N PRO A 74 -14.19 3.33 -12.47
CA PRO A 74 -15.48 3.48 -11.80
C PRO A 74 -16.38 4.57 -12.40
N GLY A 75 -17.69 4.41 -12.24
CA GLY A 75 -18.69 5.33 -12.80
C GLY A 75 -18.50 6.79 -12.36
N TYR A 76 -18.07 7.04 -11.11
CA TYR A 76 -17.76 8.39 -10.62
C TYR A 76 -16.56 9.02 -11.35
N TYR A 77 -15.52 8.22 -11.62
CA TYR A 77 -14.30 8.69 -12.29
C TYR A 77 -14.60 9.08 -13.73
N LYS A 78 -15.30 8.22 -14.47
CA LYS A 78 -15.71 8.48 -15.87
C LYS A 78 -16.55 9.76 -16.01
N LYS A 79 -17.46 9.99 -15.06
CA LYS A 79 -18.34 11.17 -15.04
C LYS A 79 -17.57 12.45 -14.72
N ALA A 80 -16.59 12.37 -13.82
CA ALA A 80 -15.79 13.52 -13.41
C ALA A 80 -14.79 13.95 -14.48
N LEU A 81 -14.19 13.01 -15.21
CA LEU A 81 -13.15 13.31 -16.18
C LEU A 81 -13.68 14.22 -17.32
N VAL A 82 -12.97 15.34 -17.57
CA VAL A 82 -13.38 16.39 -18.51
C VAL A 82 -13.20 15.96 -19.95
N TYR A 83 -12.03 15.43 -20.29
CA TYR A 83 -11.66 15.04 -21.65
C TYR A 83 -11.97 13.55 -21.90
N PRO A 84 -12.17 13.13 -23.16
CA PRO A 84 -12.47 11.73 -23.48
C PRO A 84 -11.23 10.81 -23.43
N ASP A 85 -10.03 11.39 -23.39
CA ASP A 85 -8.76 10.67 -23.27
C ASP A 85 -8.81 9.66 -22.11
N PHE A 86 -8.27 8.46 -22.35
CA PHE A 86 -8.19 7.40 -21.33
C PHE A 86 -9.54 6.90 -20.78
N LYS A 87 -10.65 7.09 -21.51
CA LYS A 87 -11.98 6.52 -21.18
C LYS A 87 -12.36 5.28 -21.98
N ASP A 88 -11.58 4.94 -22.99
CA ASP A 88 -11.87 3.84 -23.91
C ASP A 88 -11.23 2.52 -23.44
N ALA A 89 -11.31 1.52 -24.31
CA ALA A 89 -10.79 0.18 -24.06
C ALA A 89 -9.27 0.06 -24.27
N ASP A 90 -8.54 1.16 -24.48
CA ASP A 90 -7.08 1.09 -24.57
C ASP A 90 -6.49 0.77 -23.20
N ALA A 91 -5.47 -0.09 -23.23
CA ALA A 91 -4.84 -0.59 -22.01
C ALA A 91 -3.96 0.48 -21.36
N TRP A 92 -4.10 0.62 -20.06
CA TRP A 92 -3.24 1.39 -19.18
C TRP A 92 -2.03 0.53 -18.83
N ASN A 93 -0.83 1.03 -19.11
CA ASN A 93 0.38 0.19 -19.19
C ASN A 93 1.30 0.29 -17.97
N ALA A 94 1.08 1.28 -17.10
CA ALA A 94 1.90 1.49 -15.92
C ALA A 94 1.17 1.12 -14.63
N MET A 95 1.94 0.68 -13.64
CA MET A 95 1.46 0.30 -12.32
C MET A 95 2.32 0.93 -11.23
N VAL A 96 1.69 1.29 -10.11
CA VAL A 96 2.35 1.82 -8.91
C VAL A 96 1.78 1.12 -7.68
N PRO A 97 2.55 0.36 -6.90
CA PRO A 97 2.10 -0.10 -5.59
C PRO A 97 2.14 1.08 -4.61
N TRP A 98 1.17 1.13 -3.71
CA TRP A 98 1.09 2.20 -2.71
C TRP A 98 0.58 1.68 -1.37
N LEU A 99 0.79 2.49 -0.35
CA LEU A 99 0.26 2.30 0.99
C LEU A 99 -0.27 3.62 1.55
N GLU A 100 -1.16 3.51 2.53
CA GLU A 100 -1.62 4.64 3.32
C GLU A 100 -1.47 4.28 4.80
N ILE A 101 -0.94 5.19 5.62
CA ILE A 101 -0.91 5.06 7.08
C ILE A 101 -1.79 6.15 7.68
N PHE A 102 -2.80 5.70 8.41
CA PHE A 102 -3.75 6.56 9.11
C PHE A 102 -3.50 6.56 10.60
N THR A 103 -3.73 7.72 11.22
CA THR A 103 -3.79 7.86 12.66
C THR A 103 -5.25 7.81 13.11
N ALA A 104 -5.63 6.77 13.85
CA ALA A 104 -6.97 6.70 14.41
C ALA A 104 -7.15 7.69 15.59
N ARG A 105 -8.39 8.04 15.90
CA ARG A 105 -8.74 9.05 16.92
C ARG A 105 -8.20 8.71 18.32
N GLU A 106 -8.10 7.44 18.64
CA GLU A 106 -7.67 6.94 19.93
C GLU A 106 -6.14 6.90 20.08
N ASN A 107 -5.38 7.24 19.03
CA ASN A 107 -3.93 7.26 19.07
C ASN A 107 -3.40 8.22 20.15
N GLN A 108 -2.65 7.67 21.10
CA GLN A 108 -2.00 8.45 22.16
C GLN A 108 -0.46 8.41 22.07
N ALA A 109 0.09 7.68 21.11
CA ALA A 109 1.52 7.67 20.88
C ALA A 109 2.03 9.03 20.37
N ARG A 110 3.22 9.41 20.83
CA ARG A 110 3.93 10.65 20.53
C ARG A 110 5.39 10.39 20.15
N ASN A 111 5.97 9.29 20.63
CA ASN A 111 7.34 8.85 20.33
C ASN A 111 7.37 7.53 19.55
N THR A 112 6.44 7.35 18.62
CA THR A 112 6.30 6.13 17.82
C THR A 112 6.33 6.46 16.33
N SER A 113 7.13 5.69 15.59
CA SER A 113 7.24 5.69 14.13
C SER A 113 6.88 4.32 13.57
N VAL A 114 6.70 4.24 12.26
CA VAL A 114 6.50 3.00 11.50
C VAL A 114 7.74 2.74 10.67
N GLU A 115 8.41 1.62 10.90
CA GLU A 115 9.47 1.08 10.04
C GLU A 115 8.83 0.15 9.01
N MET A 116 9.27 0.27 7.76
CA MET A 116 8.73 -0.45 6.60
C MET A 116 9.87 -1.02 5.77
N SER A 117 9.69 -2.25 5.28
CA SER A 117 10.53 -2.81 4.24
C SER A 117 10.31 -2.10 2.90
N ASN A 118 11.01 -2.53 1.86
CA ASN A 118 10.60 -2.23 0.49
C ASN A 118 9.13 -2.62 0.26
N ILE A 119 8.46 -1.84 -0.58
CA ILE A 119 7.16 -2.14 -1.14
C ILE A 119 7.34 -2.94 -2.43
N LYS A 120 6.63 -4.06 -2.51
CA LYS A 120 6.75 -5.02 -3.60
C LYS A 120 5.44 -5.13 -4.37
N LEU A 121 5.55 -5.34 -5.68
CA LEU A 121 4.43 -5.57 -6.59
C LEU A 121 4.70 -6.79 -7.46
N TYR A 122 3.74 -7.70 -7.49
CA TYR A 122 3.76 -8.91 -8.30
C TYR A 122 2.49 -9.00 -9.14
N VAL A 123 2.62 -9.58 -10.33
CA VAL A 123 1.51 -9.89 -11.23
C VAL A 123 1.52 -11.37 -11.55
N LEU A 124 0.38 -12.04 -11.38
CA LEU A 124 0.15 -13.36 -11.95
C LEU A 124 -0.22 -13.18 -13.41
N ARG A 125 0.55 -13.74 -14.33
CA ARG A 125 0.28 -13.61 -15.77
C ARG A 125 -0.68 -14.69 -16.27
N LYS A 126 -1.66 -14.30 -17.11
CA LYS A 126 -2.61 -15.23 -17.75
C LYS A 126 -1.88 -16.21 -18.66
N SER A 127 -0.96 -15.69 -19.47
CA SER A 127 -0.24 -16.44 -20.51
C SER A 127 0.70 -17.51 -19.96
N THR A 128 1.34 -17.26 -18.82
CA THR A 128 2.36 -18.17 -18.25
C THR A 128 1.88 -18.91 -17.01
N GLY A 129 0.84 -18.40 -16.33
CA GLY A 129 0.41 -18.91 -15.03
C GLY A 129 1.43 -18.69 -13.91
N LYS A 130 2.41 -17.80 -14.10
CA LYS A 130 3.48 -17.50 -13.12
C LYS A 130 3.34 -16.10 -12.56
N TRP A 131 3.68 -15.94 -11.29
CA TRP A 131 3.89 -14.64 -10.67
C TRP A 131 5.21 -14.04 -11.16
N GLN A 132 5.16 -12.80 -11.62
CA GLN A 132 6.29 -12.00 -12.07
C GLN A 132 6.39 -10.76 -11.18
N GLU A 133 7.58 -10.46 -10.68
CA GLU A 133 7.86 -9.22 -9.97
C GLU A 133 7.82 -8.04 -10.95
N VAL A 134 7.13 -6.98 -10.54
CA VAL A 134 6.98 -5.72 -11.29
C VAL A 134 7.77 -4.60 -10.60
N SER A 135 7.86 -4.62 -9.27
CA SER A 135 8.62 -3.64 -8.49
C SER A 135 9.03 -4.23 -7.15
N ASP A 136 10.24 -3.90 -6.69
CA ASP A 136 10.74 -4.05 -5.32
C ASP A 136 11.58 -2.82 -5.01
N THR A 137 11.00 -1.88 -4.27
CA THR A 137 11.59 -0.55 -4.09
C THR A 137 11.35 0.00 -2.70
N ALA A 138 12.28 0.79 -2.19
CA ALA A 138 12.08 1.54 -0.96
C ALA A 138 10.85 2.47 -1.09
N VAL A 139 10.10 2.62 0.01
CA VAL A 139 8.94 3.50 0.07
C VAL A 139 9.38 4.96 0.01
N ASP A 140 8.82 5.73 -0.92
CA ASP A 140 8.77 7.19 -0.85
C ASP A 140 7.35 7.62 -0.44
N GLY A 141 7.12 8.89 -0.17
CA GLY A 141 5.77 9.36 0.12
C GLY A 141 5.65 10.80 0.57
N LYS A 142 4.40 11.20 0.77
CA LYS A 142 4.03 12.52 1.29
C LYS A 142 2.96 12.40 2.36
N ASP A 143 2.86 13.43 3.17
CA ASP A 143 1.76 13.57 4.12
C ASP A 143 0.65 14.40 3.48
N PHE A 144 -0.53 13.81 3.33
CA PHE A 144 -1.69 14.43 2.71
C PHE A 144 -2.77 14.73 3.75
N PRO A 145 -3.56 15.80 3.55
CA PRO A 145 -4.89 15.86 4.14
C PRO A 145 -5.66 14.62 3.74
N LYS A 146 -6.35 14.02 4.70
CA LYS A 146 -7.24 12.89 4.46
C LYS A 146 -8.36 13.31 3.51
N HIS A 147 -8.97 12.37 2.80
CA HIS A 147 -9.99 12.70 1.78
C HIS A 147 -11.14 13.53 2.36
N GLY A 148 -11.44 14.66 1.73
CA GLY A 148 -12.44 15.61 2.22
C GLY A 148 -11.94 16.59 3.30
N ALA A 149 -10.73 16.41 3.82
CA ALA A 149 -10.06 17.40 4.65
C ALA A 149 -9.33 18.45 3.79
N SER A 150 -9.33 19.70 4.25
CA SER A 150 -8.57 20.78 3.64
C SER A 150 -7.15 20.84 4.21
N GLY A 151 -6.16 21.14 3.38
CA GLY A 151 -4.82 21.47 3.83
C GLY A 151 -3.78 21.30 2.73
N ASP A 152 -2.54 21.67 3.05
CA ASP A 152 -1.41 21.47 2.16
C ASP A 152 -0.84 20.05 2.28
N VAL A 153 -0.23 19.60 1.20
CA VAL A 153 0.63 18.41 1.16
C VAL A 153 1.95 18.77 1.84
N LEU A 154 2.36 17.96 2.81
CA LEU A 154 3.56 18.20 3.62
C LEU A 154 4.64 17.14 3.34
N THR A 155 5.88 17.51 3.60
CA THR A 155 7.00 16.57 3.62
C THR A 155 6.99 15.83 4.97
N PRO A 156 6.89 14.48 4.97
CA PRO A 156 6.90 13.69 6.18
C PRO A 156 8.31 13.55 6.74
N ASP A 157 8.41 13.17 8.03
CA ASP A 157 9.66 12.68 8.63
C ASP A 157 9.92 11.24 8.18
N LEU A 158 10.26 11.10 6.90
CA LEU A 158 10.59 9.84 6.22
C LEU A 158 12.10 9.76 6.00
N HIS A 159 12.74 8.74 6.56
CA HIS A 159 14.20 8.56 6.49
C HIS A 159 14.58 7.07 6.34
N PRO A 160 15.76 6.77 5.77
CA PRO A 160 16.25 5.40 5.71
C PRO A 160 16.70 4.89 7.09
N GLU A 161 16.50 3.60 7.33
CA GLU A 161 17.03 2.84 8.49
C GLU A 161 17.54 1.50 7.95
N GLY A 162 18.85 1.41 7.66
CA GLY A 162 19.40 0.30 6.88
C GLY A 162 18.76 0.21 5.49
N ASP A 163 18.24 -0.96 5.14
CA ASP A 163 17.51 -1.20 3.88
C ASP A 163 16.02 -0.79 3.97
N ASN A 164 15.56 -0.37 5.14
CA ASN A 164 14.17 -0.02 5.42
C ASN A 164 13.93 1.50 5.37
N LYS A 165 12.65 1.88 5.47
CA LYS A 165 12.19 3.26 5.63
C LYS A 165 11.44 3.42 6.93
N VAL A 166 11.71 4.50 7.64
CA VAL A 166 10.98 4.87 8.85
C VAL A 166 10.23 6.16 8.60
N VAL A 167 8.95 6.18 8.91
CA VAL A 167 8.11 7.38 8.89
C VAL A 167 7.47 7.62 10.24
N THR A 168 7.42 8.86 10.71
CA THR A 168 6.51 9.26 11.79
C THR A 168 5.20 9.78 11.17
N PRO A 169 4.09 9.03 11.20
CA PRO A 169 2.81 9.54 10.72
C PRO A 169 2.38 10.79 11.51
N ALA A 170 1.70 11.72 10.86
CA ALA A 170 1.14 12.87 11.57
C ALA A 170 0.17 12.42 12.67
N SER A 171 0.26 13.05 13.84
CA SER A 171 -0.67 12.82 14.94
C SER A 171 -2.08 13.36 14.69
N ASP A 172 -2.26 14.15 13.64
CA ASP A 172 -3.55 14.71 13.23
C ASP A 172 -4.37 13.65 12.49
N ILE A 173 -5.57 13.38 13.00
CA ILE A 173 -6.50 12.37 12.45
C ILE A 173 -7.06 12.76 11.08
N ASN A 174 -6.93 14.03 10.69
CA ASN A 174 -7.34 14.52 9.37
C ASN A 174 -6.19 14.45 8.36
N ARG A 175 -5.11 13.75 8.69
CA ARG A 175 -3.95 13.57 7.83
C ARG A 175 -3.60 12.10 7.71
N MET A 176 -2.89 11.78 6.64
CA MET A 176 -2.39 10.44 6.35
C MET A 176 -1.04 10.54 5.69
N PHE A 177 -0.18 9.56 5.96
CA PHE A 177 0.98 9.33 5.10
C PHE A 177 0.53 8.48 3.92
N HIS A 178 0.71 8.98 2.70
CA HIS A 178 0.54 8.19 1.49
C HIS A 178 1.92 7.88 0.92
N GLY A 179 2.28 6.60 0.92
CA GLY A 179 3.55 6.11 0.42
C GLY A 179 3.39 5.33 -0.87
N TRP A 180 4.41 5.32 -1.72
CA TRP A 180 4.41 4.62 -2.99
C TRP A 180 5.78 4.01 -3.31
N GLY A 181 5.75 2.98 -4.14
CA GLY A 181 6.93 2.44 -4.80
C GLY A 181 7.19 3.11 -6.16
N SER A 182 8.06 2.49 -6.96
CA SER A 182 8.32 2.96 -8.31
C SER A 182 7.12 2.75 -9.25
N GLU A 183 6.93 3.72 -10.13
CA GLU A 183 6.07 3.58 -11.30
C GLU A 183 6.77 2.73 -12.36
N THR A 184 6.14 1.60 -12.69
CA THR A 184 6.68 0.64 -13.65
C THR A 184 5.73 0.50 -14.83
N ASP A 185 6.24 0.71 -16.05
CA ASP A 185 5.60 0.23 -17.27
C ASP A 185 5.92 -1.27 -17.43
N THR A 186 4.90 -2.12 -17.43
CA THR A 186 5.10 -3.58 -17.44
C THR A 186 5.74 -4.07 -18.75
N ARG A 187 5.72 -3.27 -19.82
CA ARG A 187 6.34 -3.57 -21.11
C ARG A 187 7.85 -3.33 -21.08
N GLU A 188 8.35 -2.49 -20.16
CA GLU A 188 9.76 -2.16 -20.00
C GLU A 188 10.54 -3.19 -19.16
N LEU A 189 9.85 -4.14 -18.53
CA LEU A 189 10.50 -5.23 -17.77
C LEU A 189 11.31 -6.15 -18.71
N ALA A 190 12.31 -6.84 -18.16
CA ALA A 190 13.14 -7.78 -18.92
C ALA A 190 12.31 -8.88 -19.61
N GLU A 191 11.29 -9.39 -18.91
CA GLU A 191 10.24 -10.28 -19.46
C GLU A 191 8.91 -9.51 -19.60
N GLY A 192 8.97 -8.34 -20.24
CA GLY A 192 7.85 -7.42 -20.35
C GLY A 192 6.57 -8.05 -20.90
N PHE A 193 5.43 -7.50 -20.46
CA PHE A 193 4.10 -7.99 -20.84
C PHE A 193 3.10 -6.84 -20.94
N PRO A 194 2.07 -6.95 -21.81
CA PRO A 194 0.97 -5.99 -21.81
C PRO A 194 0.13 -6.20 -20.56
N THR A 195 -0.39 -5.13 -19.96
CA THR A 195 -1.22 -5.21 -18.75
C THR A 195 -2.53 -6.01 -18.96
N THR A 196 -2.95 -6.22 -20.22
CA THR A 196 -4.05 -7.14 -20.56
C THR A 196 -3.77 -8.62 -20.21
N ASP A 197 -2.50 -8.99 -19.97
CA ASP A 197 -2.05 -10.31 -19.52
C ASP A 197 -2.15 -10.50 -17.99
N ILE A 198 -2.69 -9.53 -17.23
CA ILE A 198 -2.81 -9.61 -15.77
C ILE A 198 -3.96 -10.55 -15.36
N LYS A 199 -3.64 -11.68 -14.72
CA LYS A 199 -4.62 -12.58 -14.09
C LYS A 199 -4.90 -12.22 -12.63
N ALA A 200 -3.89 -11.74 -11.91
CA ALA A 200 -4.03 -11.20 -10.56
C ALA A 200 -2.89 -10.22 -10.25
N VAL A 201 -3.13 -9.31 -9.32
CA VAL A 201 -2.16 -8.35 -8.80
C VAL A 201 -1.98 -8.61 -7.31
N PHE A 202 -0.75 -8.58 -6.82
CA PHE A 202 -0.40 -8.72 -5.41
C PHE A 202 0.62 -7.63 -5.04
N ALA A 203 0.32 -6.84 -4.01
CA ALA A 203 1.24 -5.87 -3.45
C ALA A 203 1.45 -6.14 -1.96
N THR A 204 2.68 -5.99 -1.48
CA THR A 204 3.02 -6.27 -0.09
C THR A 204 4.10 -5.34 0.45
N VAL A 205 4.03 -5.06 1.74
CA VAL A 205 5.07 -4.43 2.53
C VAL A 205 5.08 -5.06 3.92
N ASN A 206 6.24 -5.25 4.52
CA ASN A 206 6.33 -5.56 5.93
C ASN A 206 6.47 -4.25 6.71
N ALA A 207 5.81 -4.13 7.87
CA ALA A 207 5.96 -2.98 8.74
C ALA A 207 5.91 -3.36 10.23
N ARG A 208 6.48 -2.50 11.08
CA ARG A 208 6.39 -2.57 12.54
C ARG A 208 6.49 -1.19 13.18
N LEU A 209 6.11 -1.08 14.45
CA LEU A 209 6.31 0.10 15.28
C LEU A 209 7.73 0.13 15.87
N VAL A 210 8.38 1.28 15.69
CA VAL A 210 9.67 1.60 16.32
C VAL A 210 9.56 2.89 17.12
N LYS A 211 10.50 3.10 18.05
CA LYS A 211 10.58 4.39 18.75
C LYS A 211 11.02 5.45 17.75
N LYS A 212 10.43 6.64 17.83
CA LYS A 212 10.88 7.79 17.06
C LYS A 212 12.23 8.32 17.55
N ASP A 213 12.34 8.53 18.86
CA ASP A 213 13.57 8.91 19.56
C ASP A 213 13.91 7.83 20.57
N ASP A 214 15.11 7.29 20.48
CA ASP A 214 15.60 6.25 21.37
C ASP A 214 15.66 6.67 22.84
N LYS A 215 15.79 7.98 23.09
CA LYS A 215 15.82 8.56 24.45
C LYS A 215 14.44 8.94 24.97
N GLY A 216 13.43 8.95 24.10
CA GLY A 216 12.05 9.24 24.48
C GLY A 216 11.37 8.07 25.20
N THR A 217 10.22 8.34 25.82
CA THR A 217 9.37 7.31 26.41
C THR A 217 8.93 6.32 25.33
N ASP A 218 9.02 5.01 25.60
CA ASP A 218 8.40 4.01 24.74
C ASP A 218 6.88 4.04 24.94
N ASP A 219 6.16 4.48 23.92
CA ASP A 219 4.70 4.62 23.93
C ASP A 219 4.02 3.87 22.78
N ARG A 220 4.71 2.88 22.20
CA ARG A 220 4.22 2.12 21.04
C ARG A 220 2.95 1.33 21.34
N ASP A 221 2.77 0.89 22.59
CA ASP A 221 1.56 0.22 23.06
C ASP A 221 0.30 1.11 22.94
N LYS A 222 0.49 2.43 22.92
CA LYS A 222 -0.56 3.45 22.77
C LYS A 222 -0.79 3.87 21.31
N SER A 223 -0.05 3.28 20.36
CA SER A 223 -0.15 3.62 18.95
C SER A 223 -1.40 3.03 18.32
N GLU A 224 -2.15 3.86 17.60
CA GLU A 224 -3.25 3.46 16.74
C GLU A 224 -2.96 3.93 15.30
N TYR A 225 -1.82 3.50 14.77
CA TYR A 225 -1.51 3.60 13.34
C TYR A 225 -2.05 2.40 12.58
N HIS A 226 -2.78 2.67 11.50
CA HIS A 226 -3.44 1.66 10.67
C HIS A 226 -2.98 1.79 9.23
N LEU A 227 -2.50 0.70 8.64
CA LEU A 227 -1.92 0.67 7.30
C LEU A 227 -2.86 -0.04 6.32
N GLN A 228 -3.06 0.57 5.15
CA GLN A 228 -3.69 -0.02 3.96
C GLN A 228 -2.66 -0.21 2.86
N MET A 229 -2.87 -1.24 2.03
CA MET A 229 -2.11 -1.47 0.81
C MET A 229 -3.03 -1.36 -0.40
N GLY A 230 -2.47 -0.90 -1.51
CA GLY A 230 -3.16 -0.87 -2.78
C GLY A 230 -2.19 -0.79 -3.95
N THR A 231 -2.77 -0.63 -5.13
CA THR A 231 -2.02 -0.44 -6.38
C THR A 231 -2.88 0.39 -7.31
N ASP A 232 -2.26 1.23 -8.13
CA ASP A 232 -2.91 2.00 -9.17
C ASP A 232 -2.47 1.57 -10.56
N TYR A 233 -3.38 1.70 -11.53
CA TYR A 233 -3.02 1.74 -12.93
C TYR A 233 -2.83 3.17 -13.38
N TYR A 234 -1.88 3.38 -14.29
CA TYR A 234 -1.63 4.63 -14.97
C TYR A 234 -1.70 4.37 -16.47
N PRO A 235 -2.32 5.27 -17.28
CA PRO A 235 -2.42 5.07 -18.72
C PRO A 235 -1.07 4.76 -19.37
N ASP A 236 -0.08 5.58 -19.04
CA ASP A 236 1.32 5.38 -19.35
C ASP A 236 2.19 5.92 -18.20
N LYS A 237 3.44 5.47 -18.18
CA LYS A 237 4.47 6.01 -17.30
C LYS A 237 4.63 7.52 -17.54
N GLY A 238 4.69 8.30 -16.47
CA GLY A 238 4.85 9.75 -16.51
C GLY A 238 3.54 10.54 -16.55
N VAL A 239 2.38 9.90 -16.74
CA VAL A 239 1.08 10.59 -16.65
C VAL A 239 0.82 10.97 -15.18
N ARG A 240 0.44 12.21 -14.90
CA ARG A 240 0.23 12.71 -13.53
C ARG A 240 -1.16 13.27 -13.37
N THR A 241 -1.73 13.21 -12.16
CA THR A 241 -3.09 13.70 -11.84
C THR A 241 -3.32 15.17 -12.20
N GLU A 242 -2.24 15.94 -12.32
CA GLU A 242 -2.20 17.35 -12.68
C GLU A 242 -2.08 17.57 -14.21
N ASP A 243 -2.00 16.50 -15.01
CA ASP A 243 -1.99 16.60 -16.46
C ASP A 243 -3.36 17.06 -16.97
N GLU A 244 -3.34 17.98 -17.93
CA GLU A 244 -4.56 18.53 -18.54
C GLU A 244 -5.47 17.42 -19.11
N ARG A 245 -4.90 16.34 -19.67
CA ARG A 245 -5.66 15.21 -20.24
C ARG A 245 -6.49 14.45 -19.20
N ILE A 246 -6.14 14.52 -17.92
CA ILE A 246 -6.90 13.89 -16.83
C ILE A 246 -7.56 14.87 -15.88
N LEU A 247 -7.80 16.10 -16.36
CA LEU A 247 -8.55 17.11 -15.63
C LEU A 247 -9.92 16.59 -15.21
N MET A 248 -10.19 16.67 -13.91
CA MET A 248 -11.45 16.25 -13.30
C MET A 248 -12.38 17.43 -13.05
N LYS A 249 -13.69 17.17 -13.06
CA LYS A 249 -14.71 18.07 -12.56
C LYS A 249 -14.90 17.88 -11.05
N GLY A 250 -15.12 18.98 -10.35
CA GLY A 250 -15.54 18.95 -8.95
C GLY A 250 -17.02 18.62 -8.81
N GLU A 251 -17.50 18.57 -7.58
CA GLU A 251 -18.92 18.34 -7.27
C GLU A 251 -19.85 19.41 -7.87
N ASP A 252 -19.34 20.62 -8.10
CA ASP A 252 -20.07 21.71 -8.77
C ASP A 252 -20.14 21.54 -10.31
N GLY A 253 -19.60 20.45 -10.84
CA GLY A 253 -19.56 20.11 -12.25
C GLY A 253 -18.52 20.90 -13.06
N LYS A 254 -17.71 21.74 -12.42
CA LYS A 254 -16.70 22.56 -13.10
C LYS A 254 -15.32 21.91 -13.05
N PRO A 255 -14.45 22.15 -14.05
CA PRO A 255 -13.08 21.67 -14.01
C PRO A 255 -12.34 22.17 -12.77
N MET A 256 -11.67 21.26 -12.05
CA MET A 256 -10.91 21.59 -10.85
C MET A 256 -9.58 22.21 -11.21
N ARG A 257 -9.49 23.53 -10.99
CA ARG A 257 -8.28 24.31 -11.24
C ARG A 257 -7.92 25.14 -10.02
N ASN A 258 -6.63 25.33 -9.81
CA ASN A 258 -6.12 26.22 -8.78
C ASN A 258 -6.32 27.69 -9.18
N LYS A 259 -5.92 28.63 -8.31
CA LYS A 259 -6.10 30.08 -8.54
C LYS A 259 -5.35 30.57 -9.79
N GLU A 260 -4.31 29.88 -10.19
CA GLU A 260 -3.48 30.14 -11.37
C GLU A 260 -4.03 29.47 -12.65
N GLY A 261 -5.16 28.77 -12.56
CA GLY A 261 -5.80 28.09 -13.69
C GLY A 261 -5.18 26.74 -14.08
N LYS A 262 -4.27 26.19 -13.28
CA LYS A 262 -3.68 24.86 -13.50
C LYS A 262 -4.59 23.76 -12.98
N PRO A 263 -4.64 22.56 -13.61
CA PRO A 263 -5.36 21.41 -13.06
C PRO A 263 -4.95 21.12 -11.61
N ILE A 264 -5.93 20.77 -10.80
CA ILE A 264 -5.70 20.23 -9.46
C ILE A 264 -5.72 18.71 -9.58
N GLY A 265 -4.62 18.06 -9.20
CA GLY A 265 -4.54 16.62 -9.13
C GLY A 265 -5.51 16.04 -8.11
N THR A 266 -6.15 14.92 -8.44
CA THR A 266 -6.99 14.17 -7.53
C THR A 266 -6.42 12.79 -7.25
N TYR A 267 -6.76 11.81 -8.06
CA TYR A 267 -6.43 10.41 -7.88
C TYR A 267 -6.59 9.68 -9.21
N PHE A 268 -5.83 8.61 -9.40
CA PHE A 268 -6.15 7.59 -10.39
C PHE A 268 -7.09 6.55 -9.77
N PRO A 269 -7.94 5.89 -10.56
CA PRO A 269 -8.70 4.75 -10.08
C PRO A 269 -7.71 3.61 -9.84
N GLY A 270 -7.74 3.07 -8.62
CA GLY A 270 -6.87 1.97 -8.25
C GLY A 270 -7.21 0.66 -8.95
N VAL A 271 -6.28 -0.29 -8.87
CA VAL A 271 -6.58 -1.72 -8.97
C VAL A 271 -7.56 -2.09 -7.84
N GLY A 272 -7.24 -1.63 -6.63
CA GLY A 272 -8.01 -1.81 -5.41
C GLY A 272 -7.20 -1.47 -4.17
N VAL A 273 -7.81 -1.68 -3.02
CA VAL A 273 -7.24 -1.41 -1.69
C VAL A 273 -7.64 -2.51 -0.71
N SER A 274 -6.74 -2.86 0.21
CA SER A 274 -7.01 -3.81 1.29
C SER A 274 -7.62 -3.14 2.52
N ARG A 275 -7.95 -3.94 3.53
CA ARG A 275 -8.39 -3.40 4.82
C ARG A 275 -7.27 -2.58 5.49
N ALA A 276 -7.66 -1.66 6.36
CA ALA A 276 -6.76 -0.99 7.28
C ALA A 276 -6.48 -1.89 8.48
N LYS A 277 -5.22 -2.29 8.63
CA LYS A 277 -4.75 -3.16 9.72
C LYS A 277 -3.86 -2.36 10.67
N ARG A 278 -4.02 -2.57 11.99
CA ARG A 278 -3.17 -1.91 12.99
C ARG A 278 -1.73 -2.41 12.88
N VAL A 279 -0.77 -1.48 12.91
CA VAL A 279 0.66 -1.80 13.00
C VAL A 279 1.04 -2.10 14.45
N THR A 280 1.82 -3.16 14.68
CA THR A 280 2.28 -3.56 16.02
C THR A 280 3.80 -3.52 16.14
N ASN A 281 4.35 -3.83 17.32
CA ASN A 281 5.80 -3.82 17.58
C ASN A 281 6.57 -4.90 16.82
N ASP A 282 5.89 -5.98 16.44
CA ASP A 282 6.48 -7.08 15.68
C ASP A 282 6.34 -6.81 14.19
N TRP A 283 7.24 -7.37 13.39
CA TRP A 283 7.07 -7.33 11.93
C TRP A 283 5.77 -8.01 11.53
N GLN A 284 4.98 -7.32 10.71
CA GLN A 284 3.74 -7.80 10.12
C GLN A 284 3.75 -7.51 8.62
N ALA A 285 3.21 -8.43 7.83
CA ALA A 285 3.01 -8.22 6.40
C ALA A 285 1.67 -7.55 6.17
N PHE A 286 1.60 -6.57 5.29
CA PHE A 286 0.40 -5.89 4.87
C PHE A 286 0.24 -6.10 3.37
N ASN A 287 -0.94 -6.57 2.98
CA ASN A 287 -1.13 -7.12 1.64
C ASN A 287 -2.32 -6.47 0.95
N PHE A 288 -2.23 -6.38 -0.37
CA PHE A 288 -3.37 -6.25 -1.27
C PHE A 288 -3.27 -7.36 -2.32
N VAL A 289 -4.40 -8.01 -2.64
CA VAL A 289 -4.46 -8.97 -3.75
C VAL A 289 -5.82 -8.93 -4.44
N THR A 290 -5.83 -9.06 -5.77
CA THR A 290 -7.08 -9.13 -6.54
C THR A 290 -7.70 -10.52 -6.45
N ILE A 291 -8.51 -10.74 -5.42
CA ILE A 291 -9.23 -11.98 -5.16
C ILE A 291 -10.72 -11.75 -4.96
N TRP A 292 -11.52 -12.82 -5.09
CA TRP A 292 -12.91 -12.87 -4.66
C TRP A 292 -13.19 -14.14 -3.85
N ASP A 293 -14.19 -14.08 -2.98
CA ASP A 293 -14.64 -15.19 -2.14
C ASP A 293 -16.12 -15.52 -2.36
N GLU A 294 -16.51 -16.78 -2.15
CA GLU A 294 -17.92 -17.20 -2.30
C GLU A 294 -18.83 -16.62 -1.22
N GLU A 295 -18.27 -16.24 -0.07
CA GLU A 295 -19.01 -15.57 1.01
C GLU A 295 -19.34 -14.10 0.66
N GLY A 296 -18.73 -13.54 -0.38
CA GLY A 296 -18.97 -12.18 -0.85
C GLY A 296 -18.53 -11.11 0.15
N LYS A 297 -17.49 -11.40 0.96
CA LYS A 297 -16.95 -10.42 1.92
C LYS A 297 -16.17 -9.34 1.19
N ILE A 298 -15.40 -9.70 0.17
CA ILE A 298 -14.62 -8.73 -0.59
C ILE A 298 -15.57 -7.85 -1.39
N THR A 299 -15.37 -6.55 -1.31
CA THR A 299 -16.26 -5.59 -1.94
C THR A 299 -15.71 -5.12 -3.28
N GLN A 300 -16.56 -4.47 -4.07
CA GLN A 300 -16.17 -3.81 -5.30
C GLN A 300 -16.82 -2.44 -5.40
N ASP A 301 -16.12 -1.51 -6.03
CA ASP A 301 -16.64 -0.20 -6.39
C ASP A 301 -17.62 -0.30 -7.59
N ASP A 302 -18.41 0.76 -7.83
CA ASP A 302 -19.32 0.84 -8.99
C ASP A 302 -18.53 0.78 -10.29
N ASN A 303 -18.50 -0.41 -10.90
CA ASN A 303 -17.78 -0.67 -12.13
C ASN A 303 -18.71 -1.09 -13.28
N ASN A 304 -19.78 -0.33 -13.50
CA ASN A 304 -20.69 -0.50 -14.63
C ASN A 304 -21.33 -1.90 -14.75
N GLY A 305 -21.52 -2.59 -13.62
CA GLY A 305 -22.15 -3.92 -13.57
C GLY A 305 -21.24 -5.11 -13.84
N ILE A 306 -19.93 -4.91 -13.98
CA ILE A 306 -18.97 -6.01 -14.19
C ILE A 306 -18.78 -6.80 -12.88
N SER A 307 -18.86 -8.12 -12.99
CA SER A 307 -18.73 -9.02 -11.84
C SER A 307 -17.32 -8.99 -11.26
N ILE A 308 -17.20 -9.12 -9.94
CA ILE A 308 -15.91 -9.28 -9.28
C ILE A 308 -15.17 -10.52 -9.78
N LYS A 309 -15.91 -11.58 -10.15
CA LYS A 309 -15.35 -12.85 -10.64
C LYS A 309 -14.63 -12.72 -11.99
N GLU A 310 -14.89 -11.64 -12.74
CA GLU A 310 -14.21 -11.34 -14.01
C GLU A 310 -12.94 -10.52 -13.82
N ARG A 311 -12.69 -10.02 -12.61
CA ARG A 311 -11.66 -9.00 -12.32
C ARG A 311 -10.70 -9.42 -11.21
N ALA A 312 -10.76 -10.68 -10.82
CA ALA A 312 -9.98 -11.29 -9.76
C ALA A 312 -10.01 -12.81 -9.86
N ILE A 313 -9.01 -13.47 -9.26
CA ILE A 313 -9.03 -14.92 -9.08
C ILE A 313 -9.81 -15.31 -7.83
N SER A 314 -10.32 -16.55 -7.78
CA SER A 314 -10.91 -17.05 -6.55
C SER A 314 -9.87 -17.25 -5.44
N VAL A 315 -10.30 -17.22 -4.17
CA VAL A 315 -9.46 -17.66 -3.04
C VAL A 315 -8.87 -19.06 -3.26
N ASP A 316 -9.63 -19.98 -3.86
CA ASP A 316 -9.17 -21.33 -4.16
C ASP A 316 -8.07 -21.37 -5.23
N GLU A 317 -8.16 -20.54 -6.26
CA GLU A 317 -7.09 -20.37 -7.24
C GLU A 317 -5.83 -19.78 -6.60
N LEU A 318 -5.98 -18.77 -5.73
CA LEU A 318 -4.86 -18.21 -4.99
C LEU A 318 -4.18 -19.28 -4.12
N ARG A 319 -4.95 -20.13 -3.43
CA ARG A 319 -4.42 -21.25 -2.63
C ARG A 319 -3.65 -22.28 -3.46
N LYS A 320 -4.01 -22.48 -4.72
CA LYS A 320 -3.31 -23.41 -5.63
C LYS A 320 -2.05 -22.80 -6.24
N ASN A 321 -1.98 -21.48 -6.35
CA ASN A 321 -0.85 -20.76 -6.93
C ASN A 321 -0.56 -19.46 -6.16
N PRO A 322 0.00 -19.56 -4.94
CA PRO A 322 0.26 -18.40 -4.10
C PRO A 322 1.35 -17.51 -4.69
N PRO A 323 1.29 -16.18 -4.44
CA PRO A 323 2.38 -15.28 -4.81
C PRO A 323 3.64 -15.54 -3.98
N PRO A 324 4.80 -14.99 -4.40
CA PRO A 324 5.96 -14.88 -3.52
C PRO A 324 5.59 -14.10 -2.24
N LEU A 325 5.82 -14.67 -1.07
CA LEU A 325 5.38 -14.09 0.21
C LEU A 325 6.49 -13.31 0.95
N ASN A 326 7.75 -13.42 0.52
CA ASN A 326 8.91 -12.83 1.21
C ASN A 326 9.53 -11.67 0.43
#